data_AF-N1ZSW6-F1
#
_entry.id   AF-N1ZSW6-F1
#
_cell.length_a   1.000
_cell.length_b   1.000
_cell.length_c   1.000
_cell.angle_alpha   90.00
_cell.angle_beta   90.00
_cell.angle_gamma   90.00
#
_symmetry.space_group_name_H-M   'P 1'
#
loop_
_entity.id
_entity.type
_entity.pdbx_description
1 polymer ?
#
loop_
_entity_poly.entity_id
_entity_poly.type
_entity_poly.pdbx_seq_one_letter_code
_entity_poly.pdbx_strand_id
1 'polypeptide(L)' 'MGMTNKQFQGFIRLALSVINEALKITPDNEKLLELKDIFQSMLEDD' A
#
# COMPACT_ATOMS: atom_id res chain seq x y z
N MET A 1 -5.53 16.47 -17.97
CA MET A 1 -6.32 16.02 -16.81
C MET A 1 -5.44 15.10 -15.99
N GLY A 2 -5.28 15.36 -14.69
CA GLY A 2 -4.46 14.53 -13.80
C GLY A 2 -5.15 13.22 -13.41
N MET A 3 -4.42 12.37 -12.69
CA MET A 3 -4.97 11.14 -12.11
C MET A 3 -6.10 11.46 -11.14
N THR A 4 -7.23 10.76 -11.25
CA THR A 4 -8.33 10.87 -10.30
C THR A 4 -7.98 10.20 -8.97
N ASN A 5 -8.58 10.62 -7.86
CA ASN A 5 -8.41 9.99 -6.56
C ASN A 5 -8.69 8.48 -6.59
N LYS A 6 -9.72 8.05 -7.32
CA LYS A 6 -10.05 6.63 -7.52
C LYS A 6 -8.92 5.86 -8.23
N GLN A 7 -8.30 6.45 -9.24
CA GLN A 7 -7.17 5.84 -9.94
C GLN A 7 -5.93 5.76 -9.03
N PHE A 8 -5.67 6.81 -8.25
CA PHE A 8 -4.60 6.82 -7.26
C PHE A 8 -4.78 5.73 -6.20
N GLN A 9 -5.96 5.64 -5.58
CA GLN A 9 -6.27 4.57 -4.63
C GLN A 9 -6.20 3.18 -5.27
N GLY A 10 -6.57 3.04 -6.55
CA GLY A 10 -6.39 1.80 -7.30
C GLY A 10 -4.92 1.38 -7.38
N PHE A 11 -4.03 2.33 -7.65
CA PHE A 11 -2.59 2.09 -7.66
C PHE A 11 -2.05 1.70 -6.28
N ILE A 12 -2.47 2.40 -5.21
CA ILE A 12 -2.07 2.08 -3.84
C ILE A 12 -2.49 0.66 -3.46
N ARG A 13 -3.71 0.22 -3.82
CA ARG A 13 -4.18 -1.16 -3.58
C ARG A 13 -3.31 -2.21 -4.30
N LEU A 14 -2.88 -1.94 -5.53
CA LEU A 14 -1.98 -2.84 -6.26
C LEU A 14 -0.62 -2.95 -5.58
N ALA A 15 -0.04 -1.83 -5.14
CA ALA A 15 1.24 -1.84 -4.44
C ALA A 15 1.15 -2.57 -3.08
N LEU A 16 0.07 -2.35 -2.32
CA LEU A 16 -0.20 -3.08 -1.08
C LEU A 16 -0.30 -4.60 -1.29
N SER A 17 -0.82 -5.06 -2.43
CA SER A 17 -0.86 -6.49 -2.75
C SER A 17 0.54 -7.09 -2.79
N VAL A 18 1.49 -6.43 -3.46
CA VAL A 18 2.88 -6.89 -3.58
C VAL A 18 3.60 -6.80 -2.23
N ILE A 19 3.38 -5.73 -1.46
CA ILE A 19 3.96 -5.59 -0.11
C ILE A 19 3.48 -6.73 0.81
N ASN A 20 2.18 -7.06 0.77
CA ASN A 20 1.65 -8.18 1.56
C ASN A 20 2.23 -9.53 1.12
N GLU A 21 2.54 -9.73 -0.16
CA GLU A 21 3.25 -10.94 -0.61
C GLU A 21 4.70 -10.98 -0.11
N ALA A 22 5.42 -9.87 -0.14
CA ALA A 22 6.77 -9.78 0.39
C ALA A 22 6.80 -10.07 1.91
N LEU A 23 5.84 -9.52 2.67
CA LEU A 23 5.70 -9.78 4.11
C LEU A 23 5.37 -11.23 4.46
N LYS A 24 4.81 -12.04 3.53
CA LYS A 24 4.67 -13.50 3.77
C LYS A 24 6.02 -14.21 3.80
N ILE A 25 7.03 -13.66 3.13
CA ILE A 25 8.39 -14.21 3.07
C ILE A 25 9.25 -13.66 4.21
N THR A 26 9.07 -12.37 4.53
CA THR A 26 9.83 -11.65 5.57
C THR A 26 8.89 -10.90 6.52
N PRO A 27 8.18 -11.62 7.41
CA PRO A 27 7.10 -11.04 8.23
C PRO A 27 7.57 -9.93 9.18
N ASP A 28 8.82 -10.02 9.66
CA ASP A 28 9.37 -9.07 10.64
C ASP A 28 10.17 -7.94 9.99
N ASN A 29 10.04 -7.74 8.67
CA ASN A 29 10.74 -6.66 7.98
C ASN A 29 10.10 -5.31 8.32
N GLU A 30 10.70 -4.60 9.27
CA GLU A 30 10.23 -3.30 9.75
C GLU A 30 9.99 -2.28 8.63
N LYS A 31 10.80 -2.30 7.56
CA LYS A 31 10.65 -1.37 6.43
C LYS A 31 9.45 -1.70 5.54
N LEU A 32 9.14 -2.98 5.35
CA LEU A 32 7.94 -3.38 4.62
C LEU A 32 6.66 -3.10 5.42
N LEU A 33 6.72 -3.26 6.75
CA LEU A 33 5.63 -2.89 7.66
C LEU A 33 5.39 -1.37 7.64
N GLU A 34 6.45 -0.57 7.79
CA GLU A 34 6.37 0.89 7.71
C GLU A 34 5.79 1.36 6.36
N LEU A 35 6.26 0.78 5.24
CA LEU A 35 5.76 1.12 3.91
C LEU A 35 4.29 0.74 3.72
N LYS A 36 3.87 -0.41 4.27
CA LYS A 36 2.49 -0.85 4.27
C LYS A 36 1.60 0.14 5.02
N ASP A 37 1.99 0.57 6.22
CA ASP A 37 1.21 1.51 7.04
C ASP A 37 1.05 2.86 6.34
N ILE A 38 2.13 3.39 5.76
CA ILE A 38 2.10 4.61 4.94
C ILE A 38 1.06 4.46 3.82
N PHE A 39 1.11 3.37 3.06
CA PHE A 39 0.23 3.16 1.90
C PHE A 39 -1.22 2.93 2.34
N GLN A 40 -1.45 2.28 3.48
CA GLN A 40 -2.77 2.12 4.05
C GLN A 40 -3.36 3.48 4.46
N SER A 41 -2.58 4.37 5.09
CA SER A 41 -3.05 5.72 5.45
C SER A 41 -3.38 6.62 4.25
N MET A 42 -2.91 6.26 3.04
CA MET A 42 -3.20 6.97 1.80
C MET A 42 -4.52 6.52 1.14
N LEU A 43 -5.06 5.38 1.55
CA LEU A 43 -6.42 5.00 1.22
C LEU A 43 -7.33 5.73 2.21
N GLU A 44 -8.30 6.51 1.72
CA GLU A 44 -9.22 7.29 2.55
C GLU A 44 -9.71 6.49 3.77
N ASP A 45 -9.50 7.03 4.98
CA ASP A 45 -10.42 6.78 6.10
C ASP A 45 -11.77 7.35 5.65
N ASP A 46 -12.84 6.56 5.78
CA ASP A 46 -14.22 6.96 5.44
C ASP A 46 -14.61 8.39 5.91
#